data_AF-A0A0Q7FJK7-F1
#
_entry.id   AF-A0A0Q7FJK7-F1
#
_cell.length_a   1.000
_cell.length_b   1.000
_cell.length_c   1.000
_cell.angle_alpha   90.00
_cell.angle_beta   90.00
_cell.angle_gamma   90.00
#
_symmetry.space_group_name_H-M   'P 1'
#
loop_
_entity.id
_entity.type
_entity.pdbx_description
1 polymer ?
#
loop_
_entity_poly.entity_id
_entity_poly.type
_entity_poly.pdbx_seq_one_letter_code
_entity_poly.pdbx_strand_id
1 'polypeptide(L)' 'MRLDIYRRAEHDGLFSYLAVPEGKPIPQEAINTDWEAASLALEVDDGADALPDFRIEQPHQQIGVKGYAITSVKDV' A
#
# COMPACT_ATOMS: atom_id res chain seq x y z
N MET A 1 1.67 -13.31 3.47
CA MET A 1 0.95 -13.08 2.20
C MET A 1 1.80 -12.36 1.13
N ARG A 2 1.37 -12.33 -0.14
CA ARG A 2 2.05 -11.57 -1.21
C ARG A 2 1.28 -10.31 -1.61
N LEU A 3 1.99 -9.18 -1.71
CA LEU A 3 1.44 -7.86 -2.00
C LEU A 3 2.13 -7.23 -3.21
N ASP A 4 1.34 -6.58 -4.05
CA ASP A 4 1.82 -5.65 -5.06
C ASP A 4 1.82 -4.23 -4.46
N ILE A 5 3.01 -3.65 -4.37
CA ILE A 5 3.27 -2.31 -3.86
C ILE A 5 3.37 -1.34 -5.03
N TYR A 6 2.51 -0.34 -4.99
CA TYR A 6 2.51 0.80 -5.86
C TYR A 6 2.95 2.04 -5.10
N ARG A 7 3.59 2.99 -5.77
CA ARG A 7 3.94 4.29 -5.22
C ARG A 7 3.37 5.39 -6.11
N ARG A 8 3.13 6.55 -5.52
CA ARG A 8 2.84 7.77 -6.26
C ARG A 8 3.62 8.93 -5.66
N ALA A 9 4.04 9.86 -6.51
CA ALA A 9 4.55 11.15 -6.04
C ALA A 9 3.38 12.00 -5.54
N GLU A 10 3.49 12.54 -4.32
CA GLU A 10 2.59 13.54 -3.78
C GLU A 10 3.14 14.95 -4.06
N HIS A 11 2.28 15.96 -3.96
CA HIS A 11 2.74 17.34 -3.86
C HIS A 11 3.58 17.48 -2.58
N ASP A 12 4.72 18.18 -2.70
CA ASP A 12 5.77 18.34 -1.67
C ASP A 12 6.90 17.28 -1.68
N GLY A 13 6.96 16.42 -2.70
CA GLY A 13 8.10 15.47 -2.87
C GLY A 13 8.05 14.26 -1.93
N LEU A 14 6.91 14.05 -1.28
CA LEU A 14 6.61 12.83 -0.54
C LEU A 14 6.13 11.74 -1.50
N PHE A 15 6.31 10.49 -1.09
CA PHE A 15 5.74 9.33 -1.79
C PHE A 15 4.69 8.68 -0.90
N SER A 16 3.53 8.43 -1.50
CA SER A 16 2.49 7.58 -0.92
C SER A 16 2.64 6.19 -1.49
N TYR A 17 2.49 5.17 -0.64
CA TYR A 17 2.57 3.77 -1.05
C TYR A 17 1.23 3.07 -0.85
N LEU A 18 0.85 2.25 -1.81
CA LEU A 18 -0.36 1.45 -1.82
C LEU A 18 0.04 -0.02 -1.94
N ALA A 19 -0.32 -0.84 -0.96
CA ALA A 19 -0.18 -2.28 -0.98
C ALA A 19 -1.51 -2.95 -1.31
N VAL A 20 -1.53 -3.70 -2.39
CA VAL A 20 -2.70 -4.45 -2.85
C VAL A 20 -2.36 -5.94 -2.81
N PRO A 21 -3.24 -6.84 -2.35
CA PRO A 21 -2.98 -8.27 -2.43
C PRO A 21 -2.73 -8.72 -3.87
N GLU A 22 -1.77 -9.60 -4.08
CA GLU A 22 -1.42 -10.11 -5.41
C GLU A 22 -2.68 -10.57 -6.17
N GLY A 23 -2.83 -10.07 -7.40
CA GLY A 23 -3.95 -10.42 -8.27
C GLY A 23 -5.28 -9.73 -7.93
N LYS A 24 -5.31 -8.82 -6.95
CA LYS A 24 -6.45 -7.91 -6.73
C LYS A 24 -6.26 -6.61 -7.54
N PRO A 25 -7.34 -6.03 -8.09
CA PRO A 25 -7.27 -4.75 -8.75
C PRO A 25 -7.04 -3.62 -7.74
N ILE A 26 -6.43 -2.52 -8.21
CA ILE A 26 -6.35 -1.26 -7.46
C ILE A 26 -7.78 -0.78 -7.13
N PRO A 27 -8.06 -0.36 -5.88
CA PRO A 27 -9.38 0.12 -5.48
C PRO A 27 -9.84 1.31 -6.30
N GLN A 28 -11.14 1.40 -6.58
CA GLN A 28 -11.73 2.48 -7.40
C GLN A 28 -11.47 3.89 -6.83
N GLU A 29 -11.32 4.00 -5.51
CA GLU A 29 -10.97 5.27 -4.84
C GLU A 29 -9.57 5.76 -5.25
N ALA A 30 -8.66 4.85 -5.55
CA ALA A 30 -7.27 5.15 -5.90
C ALA A 30 -6.97 4.96 -7.40
N ILE A 31 -7.90 4.42 -8.20
CA ILE A 31 -7.68 4.11 -9.63
C ILE A 31 -7.51 5.37 -10.50
N ASN A 32 -7.98 6.52 -10.03
CA ASN A 32 -7.81 7.81 -10.71
C ASN A 32 -6.43 8.43 -10.45
N THR A 33 -5.55 7.73 -9.72
CA THR A 33 -4.20 8.17 -9.47
C THR A 33 -3.21 7.37 -10.29
N ASP A 34 -2.22 8.05 -10.86
CA ASP A 34 -1.08 7.44 -11.53
C ASP A 34 -0.17 6.75 -10.52
N TRP A 35 -0.51 5.50 -10.20
CA TRP A 35 0.28 4.60 -9.39
C TRP A 35 1.38 3.96 -10.23
N GLU A 36 2.62 4.11 -9.79
CA GLU A 36 3.78 3.42 -10.38
C GLU A 36 4.08 2.15 -9.59
N ALA A 37 4.32 1.03 -10.28
CA ALA A 37 4.72 -0.21 -9.62
C ALA A 37 6.09 -0.02 -8.94
N ALA A 38 6.13 -0.12 -7.61
CA ALA A 38 7.34 0.01 -6.82
C ALA A 38 7.95 -1.35 -6.50
N SER A 39 7.13 -2.34 -6.16
CA SER A 39 7.54 -3.73 -5.94
C SER A 39 6.35 -4.64 -6.17
N LEU A 40 6.51 -5.67 -6.99
CA LEU A 40 5.45 -6.63 -7.29
C LEU A 40 5.73 -7.96 -6.61
N ALA A 41 4.68 -8.67 -6.22
CA ALA A 41 4.76 -9.95 -5.51
C ALA A 41 5.68 -9.91 -4.28
N LEU A 42 5.66 -8.80 -3.53
CA LEU A 42 6.42 -8.64 -2.31
C LEU A 42 5.91 -9.65 -1.28
N GLU A 43 6.81 -10.50 -0.80
CA GLU A 43 6.50 -11.43 0.29
C GLU A 43 6.48 -10.66 1.62
N VAL A 44 5.32 -10.65 2.27
CA VAL A 44 5.09 -10.03 3.56
C VAL A 44 4.72 -11.12 4.54
N ASP A 45 5.38 -11.14 5.69
CA ASP A 45 5.06 -12.07 6.76
C ASP A 45 3.60 -11.88 7.22
N ASP A 46 2.85 -12.96 7.40
CA ASP A 46 1.43 -12.91 7.79
C ASP A 46 1.21 -12.32 9.21
N GLY A 47 2.28 -12.19 10.01
CA GLY A 47 2.32 -11.50 11.30
C GLY A 47 2.92 -10.09 11.24
N ALA A 48 3.22 -9.55 10.06
CA ALA A 48 3.83 -8.22 9.95
C ALA A 48 2.84 -7.12 10.38
N ASP A 49 3.16 -6.44 11.49
CA ASP A 49 2.36 -5.33 12.00
C ASP A 49 2.62 -4.02 11.23
N ALA A 50 3.72 -3.90 10.49
CA ALA A 50 4.01 -2.75 9.65
C ALA A 50 4.99 -3.09 8.52
N LEU A 51 4.98 -2.26 7.48
CA LEU A 51 5.96 -2.23 6.40
C LEU A 51 6.71 -0.89 6.45
N PRO A 52 7.84 -0.81 7.16
CA PRO A 52 8.55 0.45 7.40
C PRO A 52 9.07 1.07 6.10
N ASP A 53 9.55 0.27 5.15
CA ASP A 53 10.02 0.74 3.83
C ASP A 53 8.96 1.50 3.02
N PHE A 54 7.68 1.24 3.30
CA PHE A 54 6.54 1.85 2.60
C PHE A 54 5.69 2.73 3.53
N ARG A 55 6.09 2.88 4.80
CA ARG A 55 5.31 3.58 5.84
C ARG A 55 3.86 3.12 5.94
N ILE A 56 3.62 1.82 5.71
CA ILE A 56 2.30 1.20 5.84
C ILE A 56 2.22 0.58 7.23
N GLU A 57 1.30 1.06 8.05
CA GLU A 57 1.01 0.48 9.37
C GLU A 57 -0.14 -0.53 9.24
N GLN A 58 -0.06 -1.65 9.96
CA GLN A 58 -1.09 -2.69 10.06
C GLN A 58 -1.66 -3.13 8.70
N PRO A 59 -0.81 -3.55 7.73
CA PRO A 59 -1.26 -3.87 6.38
C PRO A 59 -2.37 -4.93 6.37
N HIS A 60 -2.24 -5.95 7.22
CA HIS A 60 -3.23 -7.01 7.40
C HIS A 60 -4.61 -6.48 7.80
N GLN A 61 -4.67 -5.57 8.77
CA GLN A 61 -5.92 -4.98 9.24
C GLN A 61 -6.56 -4.11 8.16
N GLN A 62 -5.76 -3.24 7.52
CA GLN A 62 -6.26 -2.39 6.44
C GLN A 62 -6.81 -3.22 5.27
N ILE A 63 -6.06 -4.25 4.84
CA ILE A 63 -6.49 -5.17 3.78
C ILE A 63 -7.74 -5.93 4.19
N GLY A 64 -7.86 -6.38 5.44
CA GLY A 64 -9.06 -7.06 5.94
C GLY A 64 -10.31 -6.18 5.93
N VAL A 65 -10.17 -4.87 6.12
CA VAL A 65 -11.29 -3.91 6.16
C VAL A 65 -11.64 -3.37 4.79
N LYS A 66 -10.64 -2.95 4.01
CA LYS A 66 -10.81 -2.21 2.74
C LYS A 66 -10.43 -3.01 1.50
N GLY A 67 -9.67 -4.10 1.65
CA GLY A 67 -9.10 -4.89 0.55
C GLY A 67 -7.72 -4.44 0.08
N TYR A 68 -7.15 -3.39 0.66
CA TYR A 68 -5.82 -2.84 0.38
C TYR A 68 -5.26 -2.15 1.64
N ALA A 69 -3.95 -1.89 1.67
CA ALA A 69 -3.32 -1.05 2.68
C ALA A 69 -2.63 0.15 2.00
N ILE A 70 -2.56 1.28 2.68
CA ILE A 70 -1.92 2.49 2.15
C ILE A 70 -1.05 3.12 3.24
N THR A 71 -0.05 3.91 2.83
CA THR A 71 0.74 4.77 3.71
C THR A 71 -0.19 5.46 4.70
N SER A 72 0.10 5.30 5.99
CA SER A 72 -0.59 6.02 7.04
C SER A 72 -0.15 7.48 6.96
N VAL A 73 -0.94 8.33 6.32
CA VAL A 73 -0.86 9.79 6.55
C VAL A 73 -1.45 10.04 7.93
N LYS A 74 -0.67 9.75 8.97
CA LYS A 74 -0.97 10.28 10.29
C LYS A 74 -0.84 11.80 10.17
N ASP A 75 -2.00 12.44 10.22
CA ASP A 75 -2.20 13.85 10.51
C ASP A 75 -1.19 14.29 11.58
N VAL A 76 -0.33 15.25 11.22
CA VAL A 76 0.65 15.89 12.12
C VAL A 76 0.04 17.17 12.67
#